data_AF-A0A846U7R6-F1
#
_entry.id   AF-A0A846U7R6-F1
#
_cell.length_a   1.000
_cell.length_b   1.000
_cell.length_c   1.000
_cell.angle_alpha   90.00
_cell.angle_beta   90.00
_cell.angle_gamma   90.00
#
_symmetry.space_group_name_H-M   'P 1'
#
loop_
_entity.id
_entity.type
_entity.pdbx_description
1 polymer ?
#
loop_
_entity_poly.entity_id
_entity_poly.type
_entity_poly.pdbx_seq_one_letter_code
_entity_poly.pdbx_strand_id
1 'polypeptide(L)'
;MDILLLGGTAFLGREIARQFLSSGHSVTCLARGSQPAPAGTTFIKADRDNADALRSVARTAWDAVIDLTSHPVHAVRAVGELSSRHWVYVYSSSVYTDFSAPEQSEAGTVHDPLAAGWMPDMSQFGPAKIACEDAYRAMDQPVTIIRPGLIGGWGDWTGPDVLVPDKTQPTAILDVEDLAAWIVSCGT
;
A
#
# COMPACT_ATOMS: atom_id res chain seq x y z
N MET A 1 2.08 -19.79 -4.00
CA MET A 1 0.88 -18.98 -3.77
C MET A 1 0.69 -18.05 -4.93
N ASP A 2 -0.55 -17.75 -5.26
CA ASP A 2 -0.92 -16.75 -6.25
C ASP A 2 -1.23 -15.42 -5.57
N ILE A 3 -0.39 -14.41 -5.85
CA ILE A 3 -0.40 -13.11 -5.20
C ILE A 3 -0.90 -12.05 -6.18
N LEU A 4 -1.87 -11.23 -5.76
CA LEU A 4 -2.27 -10.03 -6.48
C LEU A 4 -1.75 -8.78 -5.77
N LEU A 5 -0.94 -8.00 -6.48
CA LEU A 5 -0.39 -6.75 -6.01
C LEU A 5 -1.01 -5.57 -6.76
N LEU A 6 -1.84 -4.80 -6.06
CA LEU A 6 -2.45 -3.58 -6.57
C LEU A 6 -1.50 -2.39 -6.34
N GLY A 7 -0.82 -1.95 -7.42
CA GLY A 7 0.22 -0.90 -7.34
C GLY A 7 1.67 -1.39 -7.43
N GLY A 8 1.91 -2.57 -8.01
CA GLY A 8 3.23 -3.23 -8.04
C GLY A 8 4.33 -2.61 -8.92
N THR A 9 4.11 -1.45 -9.54
CA THR A 9 5.08 -0.81 -10.44
C THR A 9 5.77 0.42 -9.84
N ALA A 10 5.36 0.89 -8.67
CA ALA A 10 6.02 2.00 -7.96
C ALA A 10 7.09 1.48 -6.99
N PHE A 11 7.79 2.37 -6.28
CA PHE A 11 8.90 2.09 -5.35
C PHE A 11 8.67 0.86 -4.44
N LEU A 12 7.82 0.97 -3.41
CA LEU A 12 7.54 -0.12 -2.47
C LEU A 12 6.91 -1.34 -3.16
N GLY A 13 5.95 -1.14 -4.07
CA GLY A 13 5.27 -2.23 -4.77
C GLY A 13 6.23 -3.10 -5.61
N ARG A 14 7.23 -2.49 -6.24
CA ARG A 14 8.24 -3.22 -7.01
C ARG A 14 9.07 -4.12 -6.09
N GLU A 15 9.46 -3.61 -4.94
CA GLU A 15 10.26 -4.38 -4.00
C GLU A 15 9.46 -5.53 -3.39
N ILE A 16 8.20 -5.29 -3.00
CA ILE A 16 7.27 -6.34 -2.57
C ILE A 16 7.16 -7.45 -3.63
N ALA A 17 6.90 -7.08 -4.89
CA ALA A 17 6.76 -8.05 -5.97
C ALA A 17 8.05 -8.85 -6.19
N ARG A 18 9.22 -8.20 -6.15
CA ARG A 18 10.52 -8.87 -6.30
C ARG A 18 10.74 -9.90 -5.20
N GLN A 19 10.39 -9.57 -3.96
CA GLN A 19 10.58 -10.46 -2.81
C GLN A 19 9.58 -11.61 -2.76
N PHE A 20 8.32 -11.41 -3.17
CA PHE A 20 7.38 -12.52 -3.37
C PHE A 20 7.88 -13.49 -4.45
N LEU A 21 8.40 -12.96 -5.57
CA LEU A 21 9.00 -13.79 -6.63
C LEU A 21 10.22 -14.57 -6.15
N SER A 22 11.14 -13.95 -5.41
CA SER A 22 12.32 -14.64 -4.88
C SER A 22 11.96 -15.71 -3.85
N SER A 23 10.80 -15.59 -3.21
CA SER A 23 10.25 -16.58 -2.28
C SER A 23 9.48 -17.71 -3.00
N GLY A 24 9.47 -17.72 -4.35
CA GLY A 24 8.86 -18.79 -5.15
C GLY A 24 7.36 -18.64 -5.37
N HIS A 25 6.79 -17.45 -5.15
CA HIS A 25 5.37 -17.19 -5.39
C HIS A 25 5.10 -16.65 -6.80
N SER A 26 3.89 -16.89 -7.30
CA SER A 26 3.40 -16.31 -8.55
C SER A 26 2.84 -14.92 -8.26
N VAL A 27 3.34 -13.88 -8.93
CA VAL A 27 2.92 -12.49 -8.66
C VAL A 27 2.23 -11.90 -9.88
N THR A 28 1.02 -11.39 -9.67
CA THR A 28 0.30 -10.56 -10.63
C THR A 28 0.29 -9.11 -10.17
N CYS A 29 0.87 -8.21 -10.97
CA CYS A 29 0.87 -6.78 -10.70
C CYS A 29 -0.21 -6.10 -11.53
N LEU A 30 -1.17 -5.46 -10.87
CA LEU A 30 -2.17 -4.60 -11.51
C LEU A 30 -1.84 -3.13 -11.22
N ALA A 31 -1.48 -2.38 -12.26
CA ALA A 31 -1.11 -0.96 -12.14
C ALA A 31 -1.21 -0.22 -13.48
N ARG A 32 -1.13 1.12 -13.43
CA ARG A 32 -1.10 1.98 -14.64
C ARG A 32 0.13 1.75 -15.51
N GLY A 33 1.20 1.19 -14.94
CA GLY A 33 2.46 0.96 -15.65
C GLY A 33 3.26 2.24 -15.89
N SER A 34 3.27 3.15 -14.91
CA SER A 34 4.15 4.34 -14.92
C SER A 34 5.63 4.00 -14.99
N GLN A 35 5.98 2.77 -14.60
CA GLN A 35 7.29 2.16 -14.72
C GLN A 35 7.13 0.70 -15.18
N PRO A 36 8.16 0.08 -15.77
CA PRO A 36 8.15 -1.34 -16.10
C PRO A 36 7.83 -2.20 -14.87
N ALA A 37 6.98 -3.20 -15.06
CA ALA A 37 6.71 -4.19 -14.02
C ALA A 37 7.96 -5.03 -13.74
N PRO A 38 8.15 -5.52 -12.51
CA PRO A 38 9.29 -6.37 -12.17
C PRO A 38 9.32 -7.63 -13.04
N ALA A 39 10.51 -8.02 -13.49
CA ALA A 39 10.69 -9.21 -14.31
C ALA A 39 10.17 -10.46 -13.57
N GLY A 40 9.43 -11.32 -14.27
CA GLY A 40 8.80 -12.52 -13.69
C GLY A 40 7.38 -12.32 -13.19
N THR A 41 6.90 -11.07 -13.06
CA THR A 41 5.48 -10.81 -12.73
C THR A 41 4.57 -10.98 -13.95
N THR A 42 3.35 -11.43 -13.73
CA THR A 42 2.25 -11.21 -14.69
C THR A 42 1.79 -9.77 -14.55
N PHE A 43 1.98 -8.96 -15.59
CA PHE A 43 1.57 -7.55 -15.56
C PHE A 43 0.20 -7.34 -16.20
N ILE A 44 -0.70 -6.70 -15.47
CA ILE A 44 -2.00 -6.25 -15.95
C ILE A 44 -2.01 -4.73 -15.91
N LYS A 45 -1.97 -4.10 -17.09
CA LYS A 45 -2.10 -2.66 -17.21
C LYS A 45 -3.56 -2.25 -16.99
N ALA A 46 -3.83 -1.54 -15.91
CA ALA A 46 -5.16 -1.02 -15.60
C ALA A 46 -5.06 0.30 -14.83
N ASP A 47 -6.02 1.19 -15.06
CA ASP A 47 -6.23 2.40 -14.26
C ASP A 47 -7.45 2.20 -13.37
N ARG A 48 -7.25 2.18 -12.05
CA ARG A 48 -8.29 1.88 -11.05
C ARG A 48 -9.34 2.99 -10.91
N ASP A 49 -9.12 4.14 -11.56
CA ASP A 49 -10.17 5.15 -11.73
C ASP A 49 -11.30 4.61 -12.62
N ASN A 50 -10.99 3.74 -13.58
CA ASN A 50 -11.99 3.08 -14.41
C ASN A 50 -12.79 2.04 -13.61
N ALA A 51 -14.10 1.98 -13.85
CA ALA A 51 -15.01 1.10 -13.12
C ALA A 51 -14.78 -0.39 -13.37
N ASP A 52 -14.17 -0.77 -14.50
CA ASP A 52 -13.92 -2.17 -14.89
C ASP A 52 -12.47 -2.61 -14.67
N ALA A 53 -11.66 -1.79 -13.98
CA ALA A 53 -10.22 -1.99 -13.83
C ALA A 53 -9.83 -3.33 -13.20
N LEU A 54 -10.67 -3.88 -12.33
CA LEU A 54 -10.42 -5.14 -11.62
C LEU A 54 -11.04 -6.36 -12.31
N ARG A 55 -11.79 -6.17 -13.41
CA ARG A 55 -12.58 -7.23 -14.06
C ARG A 55 -11.75 -8.46 -14.45
N SER A 56 -10.51 -8.26 -14.88
CA SER A 56 -9.62 -9.35 -15.30
C SER A 56 -9.08 -10.20 -14.14
N VAL A 57 -9.11 -9.69 -12.91
CA VAL A 57 -8.59 -10.35 -11.70
C VAL A 57 -9.67 -10.74 -10.69
N ALA A 58 -10.90 -10.25 -10.87
CA ALA A 58 -12.05 -10.48 -9.99
C ALA A 58 -12.51 -11.95 -9.91
N ARG A 59 -12.26 -12.75 -10.95
CA ARG A 59 -12.69 -14.17 -10.99
C ARG A 59 -11.67 -15.15 -10.42
N THR A 60 -10.50 -14.64 -10.00
CA THR A 60 -9.45 -15.45 -9.40
C THR A 60 -9.58 -15.40 -7.87
N ALA A 61 -9.51 -16.57 -7.22
CA ALA A 61 -9.37 -16.64 -5.77
C ALA A 61 -7.87 -16.55 -5.44
N TRP A 62 -7.45 -15.41 -4.90
CA TRP A 62 -6.04 -15.15 -4.60
C TRP A 62 -5.64 -15.73 -3.25
N ASP A 63 -4.42 -16.24 -3.13
CA ASP A 63 -3.89 -16.61 -1.81
C ASP A 63 -3.65 -15.35 -0.97
N ALA A 64 -3.11 -14.29 -1.58
CA ALA A 64 -3.02 -12.98 -0.95
C ALA A 64 -3.29 -11.82 -1.91
N VAL A 65 -3.95 -10.78 -1.41
CA VAL A 65 -4.08 -9.46 -2.05
C VAL A 65 -3.33 -8.43 -1.22
N ILE A 66 -2.42 -7.70 -1.86
CA ILE A 66 -1.71 -6.58 -1.27
C ILE A 66 -2.15 -5.31 -1.99
N ASP A 67 -2.68 -4.33 -1.25
CA ASP A 67 -3.10 -3.04 -1.80
C ASP A 67 -2.32 -1.88 -1.18
N LEU A 68 -1.79 -1.02 -2.04
CA LEU A 68 -1.00 0.15 -1.70
C LEU A 68 -1.78 1.47 -1.92
N THR A 69 -3.07 1.41 -2.23
CA THR A 69 -3.86 2.58 -2.64
C THR A 69 -3.95 3.67 -1.57
N SER A 70 -4.02 4.91 -2.04
CA SER A 70 -4.39 6.10 -1.25
C SER A 70 -5.77 6.64 -1.64
N HIS A 71 -6.52 5.94 -2.48
CA HIS A 71 -7.81 6.39 -3.00
C HIS A 71 -8.95 5.57 -2.38
N PRO A 72 -9.86 6.18 -1.61
CA PRO A 72 -10.96 5.46 -0.94
C PRO A 72 -11.84 4.65 -1.90
N VAL A 73 -12.17 5.22 -3.08
CA VAL A 73 -12.96 4.50 -4.10
C VAL A 73 -12.25 3.24 -4.60
N HIS A 74 -10.92 3.28 -4.71
CA HIS A 74 -10.14 2.11 -5.14
C HIS A 74 -10.16 1.01 -4.07
N ALA A 75 -10.09 1.38 -2.79
CA ALA A 75 -10.17 0.43 -1.67
C ALA A 75 -11.56 -0.24 -1.61
N VAL A 76 -12.64 0.56 -1.66
CA VAL A 76 -14.02 0.04 -1.67
C VAL A 76 -14.27 -0.92 -2.84
N ARG A 77 -13.77 -0.61 -4.04
CA ARG A 77 -13.87 -1.52 -5.19
C ARG A 77 -13.07 -2.81 -4.98
N ALA A 78 -11.84 -2.71 -4.46
CA ALA A 78 -11.01 -3.89 -4.22
C ALA A 78 -11.69 -4.87 -3.27
N VAL A 79 -12.19 -4.39 -2.12
CA VAL A 79 -12.86 -5.25 -1.13
C VAL A 79 -14.20 -5.81 -1.61
N GLY A 80 -14.89 -5.10 -2.51
CA GLY A 80 -16.18 -5.52 -3.06
C GLY A 80 -16.09 -6.46 -4.28
N GLU A 81 -15.00 -6.40 -5.06
CA GLU A 81 -14.87 -7.12 -6.33
C GLU A 81 -13.88 -8.28 -6.30
N LEU A 82 -12.97 -8.33 -5.31
CA LEU A 82 -11.93 -9.35 -5.23
C LEU A 82 -12.19 -10.33 -4.08
N SER A 83 -11.67 -11.55 -4.25
CA SER A 83 -11.68 -12.59 -3.23
C SER A 83 -10.25 -13.04 -2.94
N SER A 84 -9.89 -13.12 -1.67
CA SER A 84 -8.59 -13.60 -1.23
C SER A 84 -8.63 -14.22 0.15
N ARG A 85 -7.72 -15.17 0.42
CA ARG A 85 -7.53 -15.78 1.74
C ARG A 85 -6.83 -14.84 2.72
N HIS A 86 -5.87 -14.06 2.24
CA HIS A 86 -5.10 -13.11 3.04
C HIS A 86 -5.16 -11.71 2.43
N TRP A 87 -5.46 -10.73 3.26
CA TRP A 87 -5.48 -9.33 2.85
C TRP A 87 -4.40 -8.56 3.60
N VAL A 88 -3.60 -7.81 2.85
CA VAL A 88 -2.62 -6.87 3.40
C VAL A 88 -2.91 -5.50 2.80
N TYR A 89 -3.34 -4.56 3.64
CA TYR A 89 -3.46 -3.16 3.25
C TYR A 89 -2.27 -2.38 3.80
N VAL A 90 -1.49 -1.77 2.92
CA VAL A 90 -0.34 -0.94 3.30
C VAL A 90 -0.70 0.52 3.10
N TYR A 91 -0.57 1.29 4.17
CA TYR A 91 -0.91 2.70 4.20
C TYR A 91 0.23 3.53 4.76
N SER A 92 -0.02 4.48 5.66
CA SER A 92 1.00 5.44 6.08
C SER A 92 0.70 5.95 7.48
N SER A 93 1.74 6.27 8.24
CA SER A 93 1.65 6.96 9.53
C SER A 93 1.05 8.37 9.42
N SER A 94 0.89 8.94 8.22
CA SER A 94 0.20 10.23 8.00
C SER A 94 -1.28 10.23 8.40
N VAL A 95 -1.82 9.11 8.87
CA VAL A 95 -3.14 9.05 9.49
C VAL A 95 -3.20 9.68 10.88
N TYR A 96 -2.07 9.75 11.60
CA TYR A 96 -2.00 10.34 12.92
C TYR A 96 -1.97 11.86 12.85
N THR A 97 -2.56 12.53 13.84
CA THR A 97 -2.58 14.00 13.92
C THR A 97 -1.49 14.58 14.81
N ASP A 98 -0.87 13.73 15.66
CA ASP A 98 0.17 14.13 16.60
C ASP A 98 1.50 13.49 16.21
N PHE A 99 2.55 14.31 16.13
CA PHE A 99 3.94 13.91 15.87
C PHE A 99 4.90 14.57 16.87
N SER A 100 4.38 15.04 18.01
CA SER A 100 5.14 15.80 19.01
C SER A 100 6.11 14.94 19.84
N ALA A 101 5.94 13.62 19.82
CA ALA A 101 6.79 12.67 20.53
C ALA A 101 7.20 11.49 19.62
N PRO A 102 8.40 10.92 19.83
CA PRO A 102 8.79 9.66 19.21
C PRO A 102 7.99 8.48 19.79
N GLU A 103 8.02 7.33 19.10
CA GLU A 103 7.49 6.04 19.59
C GLU A 103 6.02 6.07 20.03
N GLN A 104 5.18 6.78 19.28
CA GLN A 104 3.76 6.87 19.60
C GLN A 104 3.03 5.53 19.44
N SER A 105 2.04 5.33 20.31
CA SER A 105 1.17 4.16 20.30
C SER A 105 0.35 4.09 19.01
N GLU A 106 0.05 2.87 18.55
CA GLU A 106 -0.86 2.67 17.44
C GLU A 106 -2.28 3.17 17.72
N ALA A 107 -2.63 3.32 19.01
CA ALA A 107 -3.88 3.90 19.50
C ALA A 107 -3.88 5.44 19.55
N GLY A 108 -2.87 6.10 18.97
CA GLY A 108 -2.80 7.56 18.86
C GLY A 108 -3.98 8.16 18.09
N THR A 109 -4.21 9.46 18.29
CA THR A 109 -5.29 10.18 17.61
C THR A 109 -5.05 10.22 16.10
N VAL A 110 -6.08 9.84 15.34
CA VAL A 110 -6.07 9.85 13.88
C VAL A 110 -7.00 10.92 13.34
N HIS A 111 -6.79 11.29 12.07
CA HIS A 111 -7.72 12.14 11.32
C HIS A 111 -9.11 11.50 11.21
N ASP A 112 -10.14 12.34 11.05
CA ASP A 112 -11.45 11.88 10.60
C ASP A 112 -11.35 11.30 9.18
N PRO A 113 -12.12 10.23 8.86
CA PRO A 113 -12.17 9.68 7.51
C PRO A 113 -12.62 10.72 6.50
N LEU A 114 -11.97 10.72 5.34
CA LEU A 114 -12.40 11.54 4.21
C LEU A 114 -13.80 11.09 3.74
N ALA A 115 -14.79 11.97 3.90
CA ALA A 115 -16.15 11.70 3.43
C ALA A 115 -16.27 11.68 1.89
N ALA A 116 -15.40 12.44 1.20
CA ALA A 116 -15.32 12.44 -0.24
C ALA A 116 -14.58 11.19 -0.76
N GLY A 117 -15.08 10.58 -1.83
CA GLY A 117 -14.41 9.45 -2.48
C GLY A 117 -13.09 9.80 -3.18
N TRP A 118 -12.77 11.08 -3.32
CA TRP A 118 -11.53 11.57 -3.90
C TRP A 118 -10.78 12.49 -2.94
N MET A 119 -9.46 12.53 -3.08
CA MET A 119 -8.57 13.45 -2.37
C MET A 119 -8.36 14.73 -3.21
N PRO A 120 -8.88 15.91 -2.81
CA PRO A 120 -8.79 17.14 -3.61
C PRO A 120 -7.37 17.71 -3.67
N ASP A 121 -6.62 17.55 -2.58
CA ASP A 121 -5.24 18.01 -2.45
C ASP A 121 -4.52 17.22 -1.33
N MET A 122 -3.21 17.41 -1.22
CA MET A 122 -2.36 16.65 -0.29
C MET A 122 -2.67 16.86 1.19
N SER A 123 -3.39 17.92 1.60
CA SER A 123 -3.84 18.08 2.98
C SER A 123 -4.83 16.99 3.41
N GLN A 124 -5.52 16.37 2.44
CA GLN A 124 -6.49 15.30 2.66
C GLN A 124 -5.87 13.90 2.59
N PHE A 125 -4.53 13.79 2.51
CA PHE A 125 -3.85 12.50 2.40
C PHE A 125 -4.07 11.60 3.62
N GLY A 126 -3.90 12.14 4.84
CA GLY A 126 -4.21 11.43 6.09
C GLY A 126 -5.66 10.96 6.17
N PRO A 127 -6.65 11.87 6.03
CA PRO A 127 -8.07 11.52 5.95
C PRO A 127 -8.40 10.46 4.88
N ALA A 128 -7.80 10.55 3.69
CA ALA A 128 -8.02 9.59 2.61
C ALA A 128 -7.49 8.19 2.98
N LYS A 129 -6.34 8.12 3.66
CA LYS A 129 -5.79 6.85 4.16
C LYS A 129 -6.68 6.23 5.24
N ILE A 130 -7.26 7.02 6.14
CA ILE A 130 -8.26 6.51 7.11
C ILE A 130 -9.49 5.96 6.39
N ALA A 131 -10.05 6.67 5.41
CA ALA A 131 -11.20 6.18 4.66
C ALA A 131 -10.91 4.87 3.87
N CYS A 132 -9.68 4.69 3.39
CA CYS A 132 -9.26 3.40 2.80
C CYS A 132 -9.19 2.30 3.87
N GLU A 133 -8.60 2.59 5.02
CA GLU A 133 -8.49 1.64 6.14
C GLU A 133 -9.87 1.18 6.62
N ASP A 134 -10.83 2.10 6.73
CA ASP A 134 -12.21 1.78 7.11
C ASP A 134 -12.86 0.81 6.11
N ALA A 135 -12.62 0.97 4.81
CA ALA A 135 -13.12 0.04 3.79
C ALA A 135 -12.56 -1.38 3.98
N TYR A 136 -11.27 -1.50 4.34
CA TYR A 136 -10.63 -2.78 4.63
C TYR A 136 -11.09 -3.38 5.96
N ARG A 137 -11.24 -2.57 7.02
CA ARG A 137 -11.74 -3.01 8.34
C ARG A 137 -13.19 -3.46 8.32
N ALA A 138 -13.99 -2.96 7.38
CA ALA A 138 -15.40 -3.32 7.23
C ALA A 138 -15.61 -4.71 6.60
N MET A 139 -14.56 -5.38 6.16
CA MET A 139 -14.64 -6.73 5.60
C MET A 139 -15.05 -7.75 6.68
N ASP A 140 -15.84 -8.74 6.29
CA ASP A 140 -16.21 -9.88 7.15
C ASP A 140 -15.12 -10.97 7.20
N GLN A 141 -13.85 -10.55 7.22
CA GLN A 141 -12.69 -11.42 7.35
C GLN A 141 -11.47 -10.65 7.86
N PRO A 142 -10.46 -11.33 8.46
CA PRO A 142 -9.25 -10.68 8.94
C PRO A 142 -8.46 -9.98 7.83
N VAL A 143 -7.90 -8.81 8.15
CA VAL A 143 -6.99 -8.05 7.30
C VAL A 143 -5.79 -7.59 8.12
N THR A 144 -4.60 -7.69 7.53
CA THR A 144 -3.37 -7.10 8.08
C THR A 144 -3.24 -5.67 7.57
N ILE A 145 -3.15 -4.71 8.47
CA ILE A 145 -3.10 -3.29 8.12
C ILE A 145 -1.77 -2.70 8.61
N ILE A 146 -0.95 -2.14 7.71
CA ILE A 146 0.43 -1.73 7.98
C ILE A 146 0.60 -0.20 7.84
N ARG A 147 0.95 0.50 8.95
CA ARG A 147 1.23 1.97 9.04
C ARG A 147 2.73 2.29 8.94
N PRO A 148 3.41 2.14 7.80
CA PRO A 148 4.81 2.52 7.72
C PRO A 148 4.96 4.03 7.94
N GLY A 149 6.06 4.39 8.61
CA GLY A 149 6.55 5.76 8.67
C GLY A 149 7.17 6.21 7.35
N LEU A 150 8.19 7.06 7.41
CA LEU A 150 8.97 7.41 6.22
C LEU A 150 9.72 6.17 5.70
N ILE A 151 9.63 5.91 4.40
CA ILE A 151 10.31 4.80 3.73
C ILE A 151 11.41 5.40 2.86
N GLY A 152 12.61 4.85 2.93
CA GLY A 152 13.74 5.21 2.08
C GLY A 152 14.46 3.97 1.57
N GLY A 153 15.39 4.16 0.64
CA GLY A 153 16.24 3.07 0.13
C GLY A 153 16.38 3.10 -1.39
N TRP A 154 16.86 1.99 -1.95
CA TRP A 154 17.16 1.89 -3.37
C TRP A 154 15.90 2.02 -4.24
N GLY A 155 15.92 2.98 -5.17
CA GLY A 155 14.80 3.26 -6.08
C GLY A 155 13.80 4.29 -5.54
N ASP A 156 14.11 4.96 -4.43
CA ASP A 156 13.40 6.15 -3.98
C ASP A 156 13.53 7.28 -5.02
N TRP A 157 12.43 7.98 -5.27
CA TRP A 157 12.32 9.04 -6.27
C TRP A 157 12.75 10.41 -5.74
N THR A 158 13.10 10.55 -4.45
CA THR A 158 13.57 11.82 -3.87
C THR A 158 14.90 12.30 -4.45
N GLY A 159 15.67 11.41 -5.09
CA GLY A 159 16.94 11.76 -5.72
C GLY A 159 18.07 12.03 -4.72
N PRO A 160 19.25 12.48 -5.19
CA PRO A 160 20.42 12.67 -4.34
C PRO A 160 20.37 13.93 -3.47
N ASP A 161 19.63 14.97 -3.90
CA ASP A 161 19.53 16.25 -3.20
C ASP A 161 18.20 16.33 -2.44
N VAL A 162 18.23 15.98 -1.15
CA VAL A 162 17.04 15.95 -0.29
C VAL A 162 17.21 16.91 0.88
N LEU A 163 16.11 17.54 1.31
CA LEU A 163 16.09 18.26 2.57
C LEU A 163 16.17 17.23 3.71
N VAL A 164 17.25 17.31 4.49
CA VAL A 164 17.43 16.45 5.67
C VAL A 164 16.98 17.22 6.91
N PRO A 165 16.17 16.61 7.79
CA PRO A 165 15.80 17.23 9.07
C PRO A 165 17.03 17.66 9.87
N ASP A 166 16.88 18.71 10.67
CA ASP A 166 17.93 19.10 11.63
C ASP A 166 18.21 17.95 12.60
N LYS A 167 19.45 17.84 13.10
CA LYS A 167 19.85 16.79 14.05
C LYS A 167 19.03 16.79 15.35
N THR A 168 18.39 17.91 15.70
CA THR A 168 17.50 18.00 16.85
C THR A 168 16.10 17.45 16.58
N GLN A 169 15.77 17.09 15.34
CA GLN A 169 14.47 16.52 14.97
C GLN A 169 14.61 15.00 14.82
N PRO A 170 14.19 14.21 15.83
CA PRO A 170 14.26 12.76 15.74
C PRO A 170 13.40 12.28 14.56
N THR A 171 14.02 11.54 13.65
CA THR A 171 13.39 11.02 12.44
C THR A 171 13.67 9.53 12.34
N ALA A 172 12.63 8.73 12.11
CA ALA A 172 12.76 7.31 11.82
C ALA A 172 12.48 7.07 10.34
N ILE A 173 13.35 6.30 9.70
CA ILE A 173 13.22 5.87 8.31
C ILE A 173 13.26 4.35 8.29
N LEU A 174 12.32 3.73 7.58
CA LEU A 174 12.31 2.31 7.30
C LEU A 174 12.98 2.08 5.95
N ASP A 175 13.90 1.12 5.90
CA ASP A 175 14.41 0.63 4.62
C ASP A 175 13.29 -0.09 3.85
N VAL A 176 13.19 0.20 2.56
CA VAL A 176 12.17 -0.39 1.68
C VAL A 176 12.30 -1.91 1.58
N GLU A 177 13.51 -2.45 1.63
CA GLU A 177 13.77 -3.89 1.57
C GLU A 177 13.28 -4.59 2.84
N ASP A 178 13.55 -3.99 4.01
CA ASP A 178 13.09 -4.51 5.31
C ASP A 178 11.57 -4.48 5.42
N LEU A 179 10.94 -3.36 5.02
CA LEU A 179 9.49 -3.23 5.03
C LEU A 179 8.84 -4.23 4.07
N ALA A 180 9.38 -4.40 2.87
CA ALA A 180 8.87 -5.37 1.90
C ALA A 180 9.02 -6.81 2.40
N ALA A 181 10.14 -7.15 3.04
CA ALA A 181 10.37 -8.48 3.62
C ALA A 181 9.34 -8.80 4.71
N TRP A 182 9.06 -7.82 5.57
CA TRP A 182 8.04 -7.97 6.59
C TRP A 182 6.64 -8.13 5.98
N ILE A 183 6.28 -7.33 4.97
CA ILE A 183 5.01 -7.44 4.23
C ILE A 183 4.86 -8.84 3.60
N VAL A 184 5.93 -9.37 2.99
CA VAL A 184 5.91 -10.73 2.42
C VAL A 184 5.58 -11.75 3.51
N SER A 185 6.20 -11.66 4.69
CA SER A 185 5.92 -12.57 5.81
C SER A 185 4.47 -12.49 6.33
N CYS A 186 3.79 -11.35 6.16
CA CYS A 186 2.38 -11.20 6.54
C CYS A 186 1.42 -11.80 5.50
N GLY A 187 1.86 -11.93 4.24
CA GLY A 187 1.06 -12.44 3.12
C GLY A 187 1.26 -13.93 2.85
N THR A 188 2.10 -14.61 3.65
CA THR A 188 2.50 -16.03 3.50
C THR A 188 2.14 -16.83 4.74
#